data_AF-A0A0N8PW19-F1
#
_entry.id   AF-A0A0N8PW19-F1
#
_cell.length_a   1.000
_cell.length_b   1.000
_cell.length_c   1.000
_cell.angle_alpha   90.00
_cell.angle_beta   90.00
_cell.angle_gamma   90.00
#
_symmetry.space_group_name_H-M   'P 1'
#
loop_
_entity.id
_entity.type
_entity.pdbx_description
1 polymer ?
#
loop_
_entity_poly.entity_id
_entity_poly.type
_entity_poly.pdbx_seq_one_letter_code
_entity_poly.pdbx_strand_id
1 'polypeptide(L)'
;MCKESPEVKEKHLFNRERQGEFHTRLMLDYGTQIVAGVTPGRGGSQVHGVPVYDAVEEAVEEHEADASIIFVPAPFAADAAFEAMESGLKTVVIITEHIPVKYAITCMAYARQHGVVVIGPNTPGVITTGECKLGVMPAHVFRPGIVGMASRSGLVEKMEQNLSNGIFYSIW
;
A
#
# COMPACT_ATOMS: atom_id res chain seq x y z
N MET A 1 -20.22 -23.98 6.96
CA MET A 1 -19.77 -23.32 8.20
C MET A 1 -18.33 -22.89 8.00
N CYS A 2 -18.10 -21.74 7.36
CA CYS A 2 -16.82 -21.07 7.46
C CYS A 2 -16.78 -20.44 8.85
N LYS A 3 -15.82 -20.85 9.67
CA LYS A 3 -15.58 -20.21 10.96
C LYS A 3 -15.13 -18.78 10.68
N GLU A 4 -15.78 -17.80 11.29
CA GLU A 4 -15.29 -16.43 11.38
C GLU A 4 -13.89 -16.49 12.01
N SER A 5 -12.88 -16.18 11.20
CA SER A 5 -11.54 -15.90 11.71
C SER A 5 -11.61 -14.60 12.51
N PRO A 6 -10.91 -14.49 13.66
CA PRO A 6 -10.86 -13.25 14.42
C PRO A 6 -10.37 -12.11 13.51
N GLU A 7 -11.05 -10.97 13.52
CA GLU A 7 -10.72 -9.76 12.73
C GLU A 7 -9.30 -9.29 13.07
N VAL A 8 -8.30 -9.77 12.33
CA VAL A 8 -6.99 -9.13 12.26
C VAL A 8 -7.17 -7.94 11.33
N LYS A 9 -7.37 -6.75 11.89
CA LYS A 9 -7.42 -5.52 11.09
C LYS A 9 -5.99 -5.15 10.72
N GLU A 10 -5.66 -5.28 9.44
CA GLU A 10 -4.34 -5.00 8.90
C GLU A 10 -3.94 -3.54 9.17
N LYS A 11 -2.70 -3.30 9.59
CA LYS A 11 -2.18 -2.01 10.08
C LYS A 11 -1.10 -1.49 9.12
N HIS A 12 -1.32 -0.32 8.53
CA HIS A 12 -0.55 0.10 7.37
C HIS A 12 0.30 1.35 7.61
N LEU A 13 1.46 1.39 6.98
CA LEU A 13 2.34 2.57 6.90
C LEU A 13 2.18 3.34 5.59
N PHE A 14 2.45 4.64 5.60
CA PHE A 14 2.56 5.45 4.38
C PHE A 14 3.79 6.37 4.40
N ASN A 15 4.30 6.78 3.24
CA ASN A 15 5.29 7.86 3.17
C ASN A 15 4.65 9.23 2.98
N ARG A 16 5.09 10.23 3.75
CA ARG A 16 4.57 11.60 3.69
C ARG A 16 5.22 12.38 2.54
N GLU A 17 4.52 12.40 1.42
CA GLU A 17 4.73 13.29 0.28
C GLU A 17 3.41 14.03 -0.02
N ARG A 18 3.39 15.06 -0.88
CA ARG A 18 2.12 15.75 -1.21
C ARG A 18 1.01 14.79 -1.67
N GLN A 19 1.37 13.76 -2.45
CA GLN A 19 0.45 12.70 -2.85
C GLN A 19 0.16 11.73 -1.71
N GLY A 20 1.15 11.39 -0.90
CA GLY A 20 0.97 10.55 0.30
C GLY A 20 0.00 11.17 1.30
N GLU A 21 0.15 12.45 1.66
CA GLU A 21 -0.77 13.16 2.55
C GLU A 21 -2.20 13.19 2.01
N PHE A 22 -2.37 13.45 0.71
CA PHE A 22 -3.69 13.47 0.07
C PHE A 22 -4.34 12.09 0.07
N HIS A 23 -3.62 11.06 -0.36
CA HIS A 23 -4.15 9.71 -0.42
C HIS A 23 -4.32 9.08 0.96
N THR A 24 -3.49 9.43 1.95
CA THR A 24 -3.70 9.02 3.35
C THR A 24 -5.03 9.50 3.88
N ARG A 25 -5.44 10.75 3.59
CA ARG A 25 -6.78 11.21 3.96
C ARG A 25 -7.86 10.34 3.36
N LEU A 26 -7.75 10.03 2.07
CA LEU A 26 -8.74 9.20 1.36
C LEU A 26 -8.76 7.74 1.82
N MET A 27 -7.62 7.19 2.25
CA MET A 27 -7.53 5.85 2.82
C MET A 27 -8.16 5.80 4.21
N LEU A 28 -7.88 6.80 5.06
CA LEU A 28 -8.53 6.96 6.36
C LEU A 28 -10.05 7.13 6.23
N ASP A 29 -10.50 8.01 5.33
CA ASP A 29 -11.94 8.23 5.07
C ASP A 29 -12.64 6.98 4.50
N TYR A 30 -11.89 6.08 3.84
CA TYR A 30 -12.41 4.79 3.37
C TYR A 30 -12.56 3.76 4.49
N GLY A 31 -11.86 3.94 5.62
CA GLY A 31 -11.83 3.00 6.74
C GLY A 31 -10.55 2.16 6.83
N THR A 32 -9.55 2.41 5.97
CA THR A 32 -8.24 1.76 6.08
C THR A 32 -7.57 2.15 7.39
N GLN A 33 -7.02 1.17 8.11
CA GLN A 33 -6.22 1.44 9.31
C GLN A 33 -4.79 1.85 8.91
N ILE A 34 -4.59 3.15 8.71
CA ILE A 34 -3.25 3.75 8.61
C ILE A 34 -2.79 4.12 10.02
N VAL A 35 -1.73 3.47 10.51
CA VAL A 35 -1.29 3.60 11.91
C VAL A 35 -0.08 4.50 12.10
N ALA A 36 0.76 4.62 11.08
CA ALA A 36 1.92 5.51 11.11
C ALA A 36 2.31 5.96 9.70
N GLY A 37 3.02 7.09 9.64
CA GLY A 37 3.74 7.56 8.46
C GLY A 37 5.25 7.50 8.68
N VAL A 38 6.02 7.41 7.60
CA VAL A 38 7.49 7.42 7.67
C VAL A 38 8.05 8.43 6.69
N THR A 39 8.84 9.37 7.18
CA THR A 39 9.55 10.36 6.36
C THR A 39 10.80 10.86 7.08
N PRO A 40 12.00 10.54 6.57
CA PRO A 40 13.26 10.95 7.18
C PRO A 40 13.35 12.47 7.40
N GLY A 41 13.75 12.87 8.59
CA GLY A 41 13.85 14.27 9.04
C GLY A 41 12.51 14.89 9.45
N ARG A 42 11.44 14.10 9.60
CA ARG A 42 10.08 14.55 9.96
C ARG A 42 9.47 13.75 11.12
N GLY A 43 10.26 12.94 11.81
CA GLY A 43 9.86 12.24 13.03
C GLY A 43 9.24 13.18 14.06
N GLY A 44 8.22 12.69 14.78
CA GLY A 44 7.46 13.44 15.78
C GLY A 44 6.39 14.38 15.22
N SER A 45 6.26 14.47 13.89
CA SER A 45 5.14 15.18 13.25
C SER A 45 3.90 14.29 13.10
N GLN A 46 2.80 14.84 12.60
CA GLN A 46 1.57 14.09 12.34
C GLN A 46 0.94 14.50 11.00
N VAL A 47 0.20 13.58 10.39
CA VAL A 47 -0.58 13.78 9.17
C VAL A 47 -1.97 13.23 9.39
N HIS A 48 -2.99 14.08 9.33
CA HIS A 48 -4.40 13.69 9.60
C HIS A 48 -4.61 12.95 10.94
N GLY A 49 -3.79 13.25 11.95
CA GLY A 49 -3.81 12.59 13.26
C GLY A 49 -3.01 11.28 13.34
N VAL A 50 -2.33 10.89 12.26
CA VAL A 50 -1.42 9.73 12.22
C VAL A 50 0.01 10.18 12.55
N PRO A 51 0.72 9.54 13.50
CA PRO A 51 2.10 9.88 13.85
C PRO A 51 3.07 9.59 12.71
N VAL A 52 4.12 10.42 12.58
CA VAL A 52 5.17 10.26 11.58
C VAL A 52 6.51 9.98 12.27
N TYR A 53 7.23 9.00 11.75
CA TYR A 53 8.53 8.52 12.21
C TYR A 53 9.62 8.82 11.19
N ASP A 54 10.88 8.76 11.63
CA ASP A 54 12.02 8.97 10.74
C ASP A 54 12.42 7.69 10.01
N ALA A 55 12.20 6.53 10.63
CA ALA A 55 12.50 5.21 10.05
C ALA A 55 11.30 4.26 10.10
N VAL A 56 11.27 3.28 9.19
CA VAL A 56 10.21 2.25 9.16
C VAL A 56 10.27 1.35 10.39
N GLU A 57 11.47 0.98 10.84
CA GLU A 57 11.69 0.13 12.01
C GLU A 57 10.99 0.71 13.25
N GLU A 58 11.17 2.01 13.52
CA GLU A 58 10.52 2.70 14.64
C GLU A 58 8.99 2.63 14.57
N ALA A 59 8.43 2.80 13.37
CA ALA A 59 6.99 2.75 13.16
C ALA A 59 6.43 1.33 13.33
N VAL A 60 7.19 0.31 12.90
CA VAL A 60 6.79 -1.10 13.06
C VAL A 60 6.87 -1.52 14.53
N GLU A 61 7.91 -1.12 15.26
CA GLU A 61 8.07 -1.44 16.68
C GLU A 61 6.94 -0.86 17.54
N GLU A 62 6.53 0.38 17.27
CA GLU A 62 5.50 1.05 18.05
C GLU A 62 4.07 0.61 17.67
N HIS A 63 3.81 0.36 16.38
CA HIS A 63 2.44 0.15 15.89
C HIS A 63 2.13 -1.27 15.44
N GLU A 64 3.12 -2.15 15.31
CA GLU A 64 2.97 -3.52 14.77
C GLU A 64 2.32 -3.52 13.37
N ALA A 65 2.77 -2.62 12.49
CA ALA A 65 2.30 -2.58 11.11
C ALA A 65 2.64 -3.86 10.36
N ASP A 66 1.77 -4.30 9.44
CA ASP A 66 1.94 -5.52 8.63
C ASP A 66 2.20 -5.22 7.15
N ALA A 67 1.83 -4.03 6.69
CA ALA A 67 1.98 -3.58 5.31
C ALA A 67 2.42 -2.10 5.19
N SER A 68 3.02 -1.76 4.06
CA SER A 68 3.41 -0.38 3.73
C SER A 68 2.97 0.02 2.33
N ILE A 69 2.56 1.28 2.17
CA ILE A 69 2.32 1.92 0.88
C ILE A 69 3.32 3.05 0.63
N ILE A 70 4.01 2.97 -0.51
CA ILE A 70 5.13 3.83 -0.88
C ILE A 70 4.70 4.84 -1.96
N PHE A 71 4.78 6.12 -1.59
CA PHE A 71 4.57 7.29 -2.46
C PHE A 71 5.88 8.07 -2.75
N VAL A 72 7.02 7.47 -2.44
CA VAL A 72 8.36 8.09 -2.52
C VAL A 72 8.75 8.34 -3.98
N PRO A 73 9.45 9.44 -4.31
CA PRO A 73 9.93 9.69 -5.67
C PRO A 73 10.81 8.56 -6.24
N ALA A 74 10.78 8.37 -7.56
CA ALA A 74 11.43 7.24 -8.26
C ALA A 74 12.90 6.98 -7.88
N PRO A 75 13.77 7.98 -7.68
CA PRO A 75 15.15 7.76 -7.29
C PRO A 75 15.33 7.07 -5.93
N PHE A 76 14.35 7.18 -5.03
CA PHE A 76 14.45 6.72 -3.64
C PHE A 76 13.44 5.60 -3.31
N ALA A 77 12.51 5.30 -4.21
CA ALA A 77 11.45 4.33 -3.97
C ALA A 77 11.97 2.89 -3.76
N ALA A 78 13.08 2.53 -4.39
CA ALA A 78 13.71 1.22 -4.19
C ALA A 78 14.27 1.08 -2.76
N ASP A 79 14.97 2.10 -2.27
CA ASP A 79 15.53 2.12 -0.92
C ASP A 79 14.41 2.06 0.13
N ALA A 80 13.33 2.82 -0.07
CA ALA A 80 12.16 2.76 0.80
C ALA A 80 11.49 1.37 0.80
N ALA A 81 11.48 0.67 -0.34
CA ALA A 81 10.96 -0.69 -0.41
C ALA A 81 11.86 -1.69 0.33
N PHE A 82 13.18 -1.56 0.20
CA PHE A 82 14.12 -2.38 0.98
C PHE A 82 14.00 -2.13 2.47
N GLU A 83 13.93 -0.87 2.91
CA GLU A 83 13.72 -0.51 4.31
C GLU A 83 12.44 -1.15 4.87
N ALA A 84 11.35 -1.09 4.11
CA ALA A 84 10.08 -1.72 4.48
C ALA A 84 10.20 -3.25 4.62
N MET A 85 10.88 -3.91 3.67
CA MET A 85 11.09 -5.36 3.70
C MET A 85 12.01 -5.80 4.85
N GLU A 86 13.07 -5.03 5.11
CA GLU A 86 14.04 -5.30 6.19
C GLU A 86 13.43 -5.09 7.58
N SER A 87 12.49 -4.15 7.70
CA SER A 87 11.71 -3.91 8.92
C SER A 87 10.65 -5.00 9.18
N GLY A 88 10.60 -6.05 8.36
CA GLY A 88 9.76 -7.23 8.60
C GLY A 88 8.34 -7.17 8.01
N LEU A 89 8.01 -6.11 7.26
CA LEU A 89 6.69 -5.98 6.62
C LEU A 89 6.48 -7.05 5.55
N LYS A 90 5.26 -7.60 5.51
CA LYS A 90 4.92 -8.75 4.64
C LYS A 90 4.29 -8.35 3.32
N THR A 91 3.75 -7.13 3.24
CA THR A 91 3.18 -6.57 2.02
C THR A 91 3.68 -5.15 1.77
N VAL A 92 4.21 -4.89 0.58
CA VAL A 92 4.69 -3.56 0.16
C VAL A 92 4.00 -3.15 -1.13
N VAL A 93 3.28 -2.03 -1.10
CA VAL A 93 2.58 -1.45 -2.25
C VAL A 93 3.39 -0.27 -2.78
N ILE A 94 3.89 -0.35 -4.01
CA ILE A 94 4.77 0.67 -4.59
C ILE A 94 4.03 1.44 -5.67
N ILE A 95 3.46 2.61 -5.33
CA ILE A 95 2.69 3.43 -6.28
C ILE A 95 3.59 4.06 -7.34
N THR A 96 4.82 4.39 -6.96
CA THR A 96 5.77 5.19 -7.73
C THR A 96 5.99 4.70 -9.16
N GLU A 97 5.89 5.63 -10.11
CA GLU A 97 6.19 5.41 -11.53
C GLU A 97 7.65 5.73 -11.86
N HIS A 98 8.12 5.28 -13.02
CA HIS A 98 9.45 5.58 -13.58
C HIS A 98 10.65 5.11 -12.73
N ILE A 99 10.45 4.14 -11.84
CA ILE A 99 11.56 3.44 -11.19
C ILE A 99 12.39 2.72 -12.29
N PRO A 100 13.71 2.92 -12.35
CA PRO A 100 14.54 2.21 -13.32
C PRO A 100 14.38 0.69 -13.21
N VAL A 101 14.21 0.02 -14.35
CA VAL A 101 13.90 -1.43 -14.42
C VAL A 101 14.86 -2.29 -13.61
N LYS A 102 16.16 -1.94 -13.59
CA LYS A 102 17.17 -2.63 -12.79
C LYS A 102 16.79 -2.67 -11.30
N TYR A 103 16.31 -1.57 -10.73
CA TYR A 103 15.93 -1.52 -9.32
C TYR A 103 14.63 -2.28 -9.05
N ALA A 104 13.66 -2.22 -9.96
CA ALA A 104 12.45 -3.02 -9.86
C ALA A 104 12.77 -4.53 -9.84
N ILE A 105 13.65 -5.01 -10.74
CA ILE A 105 14.09 -6.40 -10.76
C ILE A 105 14.75 -6.80 -9.43
N THR A 106 15.66 -5.97 -8.92
CA THR A 106 16.32 -6.24 -7.63
C THR A 106 15.31 -6.29 -6.47
N CYS A 107 14.35 -5.36 -6.44
CA CYS A 107 13.30 -5.31 -5.43
C CYS A 107 12.45 -6.59 -5.45
N MET A 108 12.00 -7.02 -6.62
CA MET A 108 11.20 -8.25 -6.77
C MET A 108 11.99 -9.51 -6.40
N ALA A 109 13.28 -9.57 -6.74
CA ALA A 109 14.15 -10.68 -6.36
C ALA A 109 14.34 -10.75 -4.84
N TYR A 110 14.59 -9.61 -4.20
CA TYR A 110 14.74 -9.51 -2.74
C TYR A 110 13.45 -9.90 -2.02
N ALA A 111 12.30 -9.37 -2.46
CA ALA A 111 11.00 -9.70 -1.90
C ALA A 111 10.72 -11.21 -1.95
N ARG A 112 11.01 -11.85 -3.09
CA ARG A 112 10.86 -13.30 -3.25
C ARG A 112 11.74 -14.10 -2.30
N GLN A 113 12.97 -13.64 -2.06
CA GLN A 113 13.89 -14.31 -1.13
C GLN A 113 13.41 -14.22 0.32
N HIS A 114 12.71 -13.15 0.69
CA HIS A 114 12.25 -12.89 2.06
C HIS A 114 10.77 -13.23 2.29
N GLY A 115 10.08 -13.75 1.27
CA GLY A 115 8.66 -14.10 1.35
C GLY A 115 7.74 -12.89 1.50
N VAL A 116 8.13 -11.75 0.94
CA VAL A 116 7.34 -10.51 0.94
C VAL A 116 6.52 -10.41 -0.34
N VAL A 117 5.28 -9.97 -0.22
CA VAL A 117 4.41 -9.65 -1.35
C VAL A 117 4.65 -8.20 -1.77
N VAL A 118 5.04 -7.99 -3.02
CA VAL A 118 5.16 -6.65 -3.62
C VAL A 118 4.04 -6.43 -4.64
N ILE A 119 3.31 -5.33 -4.50
CA ILE A 119 2.28 -4.88 -5.45
C ILE A 119 2.84 -3.62 -6.12
N GLY A 120 3.15 -3.72 -7.42
CA GLY A 120 3.85 -2.67 -8.17
C GLY A 120 5.26 -3.07 -8.61
N PRO A 121 6.13 -2.09 -8.95
CA PRO A 121 5.89 -0.64 -8.93
C PRO A 121 4.89 -0.17 -10.01
N ASN A 122 4.61 1.13 -10.09
CA ASN A 122 3.66 1.69 -11.07
C ASN A 122 2.28 1.02 -11.00
N THR A 123 1.69 1.00 -9.81
CA THR A 123 0.36 0.43 -9.54
C THR A 123 -0.58 1.49 -9.00
N PRO A 124 -1.90 1.42 -9.31
CA PRO A 124 -2.88 2.21 -8.59
C PRO A 124 -3.14 1.69 -7.16
N GLY A 125 -2.62 0.51 -6.81
CA GLY A 125 -2.67 -0.11 -5.49
C GLY A 125 -3.57 -1.34 -5.39
N VAL A 126 -4.06 -1.59 -4.17
CA VAL A 126 -5.00 -2.65 -3.80
C VAL A 126 -6.22 -2.09 -3.09
N ILE A 127 -7.38 -2.72 -3.32
CA ILE A 127 -8.59 -2.44 -2.56
C ILE A 127 -9.39 -3.73 -2.28
N THR A 128 -9.74 -3.90 -1.01
CA THR A 128 -10.73 -4.85 -0.50
C THR A 128 -11.98 -4.08 -0.13
N THR A 129 -13.08 -4.37 -0.82
CA THR A 129 -14.29 -3.54 -0.79
C THR A 129 -14.96 -3.55 0.58
N GLY A 130 -15.06 -2.36 1.19
CA GLY A 130 -15.67 -2.18 2.51
C GLY A 130 -14.74 -2.49 3.68
N GLU A 131 -13.47 -2.83 3.41
CA GLU A 131 -12.50 -3.21 4.44
C GLU A 131 -11.23 -2.35 4.39
N CYS A 132 -10.51 -2.37 3.26
CA CYS A 132 -9.20 -1.76 3.16
C CYS A 132 -8.96 -1.20 1.75
N LYS A 133 -8.31 -0.05 1.68
CA LYS A 133 -7.79 0.55 0.46
C LYS A 133 -6.37 1.03 0.70
N LEU A 134 -5.44 0.54 -0.10
CA LEU A 134 -4.07 1.04 -0.19
C LEU A 134 -3.80 1.45 -1.62
N GLY A 135 -3.96 2.73 -1.93
CA GLY A 135 -3.69 3.23 -3.27
C GLY A 135 -4.45 4.47 -3.66
N VAL A 136 -4.39 4.75 -4.96
CA VAL A 136 -4.91 5.98 -5.58
C VAL A 136 -6.25 5.80 -6.28
N MET A 137 -6.80 4.57 -6.30
CA MET A 137 -8.05 4.24 -6.99
C MET A 137 -9.26 5.00 -6.43
N PRO A 138 -10.24 5.42 -7.23
CA PRO A 138 -11.48 6.02 -6.74
C PRO A 138 -12.31 4.97 -5.98
N ALA A 139 -12.54 5.16 -4.67
CA ALA A 139 -13.20 4.14 -3.85
C ALA A 139 -14.68 3.87 -4.23
N HIS A 140 -15.39 4.91 -4.68
CA HIS A 140 -16.83 4.88 -4.93
C HIS A 140 -17.26 3.97 -6.08
N VAL A 141 -16.32 3.56 -6.93
CA VAL A 141 -16.60 2.69 -8.08
C VAL A 141 -16.64 1.20 -7.69
N PHE A 142 -16.05 0.84 -6.54
CA PHE A 142 -16.00 -0.55 -6.08
C PHE A 142 -17.17 -0.90 -5.14
N ARG A 143 -17.74 -2.10 -5.27
CA ARG A 143 -18.82 -2.62 -4.41
C ARG A 143 -18.52 -4.06 -3.94
N PRO A 144 -18.99 -4.50 -2.75
CA PRO A 144 -18.76 -5.86 -2.23
C PRO A 144 -19.38 -6.98 -3.08
N GLY A 145 -18.70 -8.14 -3.16
CA GLY A 145 -19.16 -9.32 -3.92
C GLY A 145 -18.09 -10.42 -4.06
N ILE A 146 -18.18 -11.25 -5.11
CA ILE A 146 -17.51 -12.56 -5.17
C ILE A 146 -16.39 -12.71 -6.25
N VAL A 147 -16.08 -11.67 -7.00
CA VAL A 147 -15.15 -11.66 -8.15
C VAL A 147 -13.87 -10.89 -7.84
N GLY A 148 -12.73 -11.57 -7.70
CA GLY A 148 -11.42 -10.91 -7.65
C GLY A 148 -10.98 -10.40 -9.04
N MET A 149 -10.29 -9.25 -9.08
CA MET A 149 -9.76 -8.66 -10.29
C MET A 149 -8.24 -8.45 -10.18
N ALA A 150 -7.51 -8.83 -11.22
CA ALA A 150 -6.12 -8.49 -11.37
C ALA A 150 -5.93 -7.74 -12.69
N SER A 151 -5.30 -6.56 -12.66
CA SER A 151 -5.03 -5.75 -13.86
C SER A 151 -3.56 -5.39 -13.99
N ARG A 152 -3.12 -5.02 -15.19
CA ARG A 152 -1.79 -4.41 -15.41
C ARG A 152 -1.90 -2.94 -15.81
N SER A 153 -3.11 -2.40 -15.88
CA SER A 153 -3.39 -1.01 -16.26
C SER A 153 -4.32 -0.35 -15.24
N GLY A 154 -4.06 0.94 -14.95
CA GLY A 154 -4.86 1.76 -14.04
C GLY A 154 -6.20 2.26 -14.61
N LEU A 155 -6.51 1.96 -15.87
CA LEU A 155 -7.79 2.29 -16.52
C LEU A 155 -8.87 1.30 -16.06
N VAL A 156 -9.25 1.39 -14.78
CA VAL A 156 -10.32 0.60 -14.18
C VAL A 156 -11.70 1.05 -14.69
N GLU A 157 -11.87 2.35 -15.00
CA GLU A 157 -13.13 2.95 -15.48
C GLU A 157 -13.73 2.26 -16.72
N LYS A 158 -12.90 1.63 -17.57
CA LYS A 158 -13.37 0.98 -18.82
C LYS A 158 -13.74 -0.49 -18.66
N MET A 159 -13.32 -1.14 -17.59
CA MET A 159 -13.66 -2.54 -17.29
C MET A 159 -15.04 -2.65 -16.60
N GLU A 160 -15.63 -1.50 -16.25
CA GLU A 160 -16.79 -1.36 -15.36
C GLU A 160 -18.17 -1.61 -15.97
N GLN A 161 -18.32 -1.85 -17.28
CA GLN A 161 -19.68 -2.01 -17.80
C GLN A 161 -20.35 -3.33 -17.37
N ASN A 162 -19.62 -4.35 -16.88
CA ASN A 162 -20.23 -5.65 -16.58
C ASN A 162 -19.62 -6.51 -15.45
N LEU A 163 -18.57 -6.09 -14.74
CA LEU A 163 -17.90 -6.96 -13.76
C LEU A 163 -17.85 -6.34 -12.38
N SER A 164 -18.92 -6.57 -11.65
CA SER A 164 -19.08 -6.30 -10.23
C SER A 164 -18.20 -7.23 -9.36
N ASN A 165 -17.39 -6.59 -8.52
CA ASN A 165 -17.26 -6.87 -7.09
C ASN A 165 -16.24 -7.93 -6.60
N GLY A 166 -15.03 -7.49 -6.22
CA GLY A 166 -14.09 -8.20 -5.34
C GLY A 166 -12.67 -7.59 -5.42
N ILE A 167 -11.69 -8.26 -4.80
CA ILE A 167 -10.38 -7.67 -4.50
C ILE A 167 -9.63 -7.31 -5.78
N PHE A 168 -9.21 -6.04 -5.90
CA PHE A 168 -8.39 -5.58 -7.02
C PHE A 168 -6.91 -5.54 -6.63
N TYR A 169 -6.06 -6.19 -7.42
CA TYR A 169 -4.61 -5.99 -7.38
C TYR A 169 -4.10 -5.65 -8.77
N SER A 170 -3.04 -4.85 -8.88
CA SER A 170 -2.31 -4.78 -10.15
C SER A 170 -0.91 -5.35 -10.02
N ILE A 171 -0.56 -6.26 -10.92
CA ILE A 171 0.72 -6.99 -10.94
C ILE A 171 1.57 -6.52 -12.12
N TRP A 172 2.81 -6.11 -11.85
CA TRP A 172 3.87 -5.94 -12.85
C TRP A 172 4.87 -7.09 -12.75
#